data_AF-A0A8T4V0H9-F1
#
_entry.id   AF-A0A8T4V0H9-F1
#
_cell.length_a   1.000
_cell.length_b   1.000
_cell.length_c   1.000
_cell.angle_alpha   90.00
_cell.angle_beta   90.00
_cell.angle_gamma   90.00
#
_symmetry.space_group_name_H-M   'P 1'
#
loop_
_entity.id
_entity.type
_entity.pdbx_description
1 polymer ?
#
loop_
_entity_poly.entity_id
_entity_poly.type
_entity_poly.pdbx_seq_one_letter_code
_entity_poly.pdbx_strand_id
1 'polypeptide(L)'
;MNRKLSWSALGLLGLLGLSNVTKCVDVNENVSSGCLEEIVEIEKPQVTSIEADVERLNQIDSGYRLTEEELVFLSRILYFEEGTFIQKNKQGLTKDDIQEGYEAIASVLLNRYEFDTKNNSHKFHRKKSNGSLITYAKFPYAFSCIKDRKNFFNPETFKDDQGNMVLKHGLMDSESIEGAYKALVNVLSGEAEDPTNGALFYKTKKIGNEGVVWHGTEAFWLNRKPCKREWSNDITNHQYYHVNCGVE
;
A
#
# COMPACT_ATOMS: atom_id res chain seq x y z
N MET A 1 55.81 4.57 30.97
CA MET A 1 55.15 4.80 29.66
C MET A 1 53.89 3.97 29.64
N ASN A 2 52.75 4.63 29.88
CA ASN A 2 51.48 3.98 30.23
C ASN A 2 50.58 3.78 29.01
N ARG A 3 49.92 2.61 28.98
CA ARG A 3 48.86 2.19 28.06
C ARG A 3 47.70 3.20 28.04
N LYS A 4 47.15 3.48 26.86
CA LYS A 4 45.81 4.06 26.68
C LYS A 4 44.98 3.16 25.76
N LEU A 5 43.85 2.69 26.29
CA LEU A 5 42.73 2.13 25.54
C LEU A 5 42.03 3.26 24.77
N SER A 6 41.54 2.96 23.57
CA SER A 6 40.55 3.80 22.88
C SER A 6 39.61 2.89 22.09
N TRP A 7 38.36 2.86 22.54
CA TRP A 7 37.21 2.36 21.79
C TRP A 7 36.65 3.51 20.95
N SER A 8 36.27 3.25 19.71
CA SER A 8 35.38 4.13 18.96
C SER A 8 34.46 3.28 18.09
N ALA A 9 33.32 2.91 18.69
CA ALA A 9 32.10 2.64 17.94
C ALA A 9 31.37 3.97 17.82
N LEU A 10 31.06 4.41 16.61
CA LEU A 10 30.07 5.44 16.36
C LEU A 10 29.28 4.98 15.13
N GLY A 11 28.11 4.45 15.44
CA GLY A 11 27.13 3.95 14.51
C GLY A 11 26.33 5.07 13.85
N LEU A 12 25.64 4.65 12.80
CA LEU A 12 24.67 5.37 12.00
C LEU A 12 23.60 6.07 12.86
N LEU A 13 23.34 7.34 12.54
CA LEU A 13 22.05 7.98 12.80
C LEU A 13 21.33 8.10 11.46
N GLY A 14 20.39 7.19 11.23
CA GLY A 14 19.36 7.33 10.19
C GLY A 14 18.33 8.35 10.65
N LEU A 15 17.95 9.24 9.72
CA LEU A 15 16.97 10.29 9.91
C LEU A 15 15.60 9.73 10.33
N LEU A 16 15.05 10.24 11.43
CA LEU A 16 13.64 10.13 11.79
C LEU A 16 12.95 11.42 11.33
N GLY A 17 11.89 11.31 10.53
CA GLY A 17 10.99 12.42 10.24
C GLY A 17 10.07 12.66 11.43
N LEU A 18 10.32 13.75 12.17
CA LEU A 18 9.42 14.28 13.20
C LEU A 18 8.53 15.35 12.54
N SER A 19 7.21 15.27 12.75
CA SER A 19 6.31 16.40 12.46
C SER A 19 5.75 16.94 13.77
N ASN A 20 5.92 18.24 14.01
CA ASN A 20 5.46 18.92 15.23
C ASN A 20 4.01 19.40 15.06
N VAL A 21 3.12 19.05 15.98
CA VAL A 21 1.81 19.69 16.13
C VAL A 21 1.81 20.54 17.38
N THR A 22 1.77 21.87 17.24
CA THR A 22 1.73 22.80 18.36
C THR A 22 0.29 23.04 18.79
N LYS A 23 -0.05 22.77 20.06
CA LYS A 23 -1.35 23.15 20.66
C LYS A 23 -1.10 24.12 21.80
N CYS A 24 -1.46 25.39 21.61
CA CYS A 24 -1.41 26.39 22.67
C CYS A 24 -2.69 26.31 23.50
N VAL A 25 -2.56 26.13 24.82
CA VAL A 25 -3.67 26.25 25.77
C VAL A 25 -3.45 27.53 26.56
N ASP A 26 -4.42 28.45 26.53
CA ASP A 26 -4.40 29.64 27.37
C ASP A 26 -4.66 29.26 28.82
N VAL A 27 -3.67 29.47 29.69
CA VAL A 27 -3.84 29.38 31.15
C VAL A 27 -3.63 30.76 31.75
N ASN A 28 -4.64 31.19 32.50
CA ASN A 28 -4.78 32.52 33.07
C ASN A 28 -3.74 32.80 34.17
N GLU A 29 -3.23 34.04 34.16
CA GLU A 29 -2.49 34.80 35.19
C GLU A 29 -1.24 34.18 35.86
N ASN A 30 -0.08 34.81 35.57
CA ASN A 30 1.13 34.89 36.40
C ASN A 30 2.07 33.66 36.53
N VAL A 31 2.42 32.95 35.45
CA VAL A 31 3.73 32.28 35.30
C VAL A 31 4.09 32.17 33.81
N SER A 32 5.34 32.49 33.46
CA SER A 32 6.03 32.24 32.18
C SER A 32 5.32 31.34 31.16
N SER A 33 4.99 31.89 29.99
CA SER A 33 4.51 31.14 28.82
C SER A 33 5.59 30.18 28.31
N GLY A 34 5.55 28.93 28.76
CA GLY A 34 6.33 27.84 28.18
C GLY A 34 5.42 26.97 27.34
N CYS A 35 5.67 26.91 26.03
CA CYS A 35 5.13 25.83 25.20
C CYS A 35 5.80 24.53 25.70
N LEU A 36 5.05 23.67 26.36
CA LEU A 36 5.50 22.30 26.60
C LEU A 36 5.42 21.58 25.25
N GLU A 37 6.58 21.35 24.64
CA GLU A 37 6.72 20.39 23.55
C GLU A 37 6.53 18.99 24.16
N GLU A 38 5.30 18.51 24.16
CA GLU A 38 5.04 17.10 24.36
C GLU A 38 5.47 16.38 23.09
N ILE A 39 6.66 15.78 23.13
CA ILE A 39 7.11 14.83 22.10
C ILE A 39 6.19 13.63 22.25
N VAL A 40 5.11 13.60 21.50
CA VAL A 40 4.36 12.38 21.26
C VAL A 40 5.26 11.53 20.37
N GLU A 41 6.01 10.60 20.97
CA GLU A 41 6.55 9.47 20.22
C GLU A 41 5.36 8.75 19.60
N ILE A 42 5.12 9.00 18.31
CA ILE A 42 4.25 8.14 17.52
C ILE A 42 5.03 6.82 17.46
N GLU A 43 4.60 5.85 18.28
CA GLU A 43 5.12 4.49 18.23
C GLU A 43 5.13 4.05 16.77
N LYS A 44 6.31 3.62 16.28
CA LYS A 44 6.41 2.99 14.96
C LYS A 44 5.35 1.90 14.87
N PRO A 45 4.67 1.75 13.72
CA PRO A 45 3.58 0.79 13.59
C PRO A 45 4.11 -0.60 13.91
N GLN A 46 3.68 -1.17 15.04
CA GLN A 46 3.64 -2.61 15.15
C GLN A 46 2.52 -3.07 14.24
N VAL A 47 2.81 -4.03 13.36
CA VAL A 47 1.75 -4.85 12.76
C VAL A 47 0.93 -5.39 13.93
N THR A 48 -0.30 -4.90 14.07
CA THR A 48 -1.23 -5.39 15.09
C THR A 48 -1.89 -6.67 14.56
N SER A 49 -2.82 -7.26 15.30
CA SER A 49 -3.62 -8.36 14.72
C SER A 49 -4.39 -7.86 13.49
N ILE A 50 -4.71 -8.77 12.56
CA ILE A 50 -5.49 -8.45 11.35
C ILE A 50 -6.81 -7.75 11.72
N GLU A 51 -7.46 -8.19 12.81
CA GLU A 51 -8.68 -7.57 13.37
C GLU A 51 -8.46 -6.10 13.76
N ALA A 52 -7.39 -5.80 14.49
CA ALA A 52 -7.10 -4.44 14.95
C ALA A 52 -6.76 -3.50 13.78
N ASP A 53 -6.02 -3.99 12.78
CA ASP A 53 -5.74 -3.21 11.58
C ASP A 53 -7.01 -2.97 10.75
N VAL A 54 -7.93 -3.93 10.65
CA VAL A 54 -9.23 -3.70 10.00
C VAL A 54 -10.04 -2.63 10.72
N GLU A 55 -10.12 -2.69 12.04
CA GLU A 55 -10.84 -1.69 12.84
C GLU A 55 -10.25 -0.30 12.60
N ARG A 56 -8.93 -0.18 12.72
CA ARG A 56 -8.20 1.07 12.52
C ARG A 56 -8.39 1.64 11.12
N LEU A 57 -8.23 0.83 10.07
CA LEU A 57 -8.37 1.28 8.69
C LEU A 57 -9.80 1.75 8.38
N ASN A 58 -10.82 1.07 8.91
CA ASN A 58 -12.20 1.50 8.76
C ASN A 58 -12.55 2.75 9.60
N GLN A 59 -11.80 3.06 10.66
CA GLN A 59 -11.91 4.34 11.38
C GLN A 59 -11.31 5.49 10.57
N ILE A 60 -10.23 5.24 9.82
CA ILE A 60 -9.60 6.22 8.92
C ILE A 60 -10.54 6.57 7.77
N ASP A 61 -11.09 5.57 7.09
CA ASP A 61 -12.14 5.77 6.08
C ASP A 61 -13.22 4.69 6.20
N SER A 62 -14.40 5.09 6.72
CA SER A 62 -15.58 4.22 6.85
C SER A 62 -16.12 3.70 5.50
N GLY A 63 -15.69 4.30 4.39
CA GLY A 63 -15.97 3.86 3.03
C GLY A 63 -15.14 2.64 2.60
N TYR A 64 -14.02 2.34 3.26
CA TYR A 64 -13.24 1.12 2.99
C TYR A 64 -14.08 -0.13 3.23
N ARG A 65 -14.79 -0.20 4.37
CA ARG A 65 -15.68 -1.30 4.78
C ARG A 65 -15.00 -2.67 4.70
N LEU A 66 -13.73 -2.72 5.10
CA LEU A 66 -12.92 -3.92 5.05
C LEU A 66 -13.38 -4.92 6.11
N THR A 67 -13.32 -6.20 5.77
CA THR A 67 -13.31 -7.32 6.72
C THR A 67 -11.89 -7.89 6.82
N GLU A 68 -11.64 -8.73 7.84
CA GLU A 68 -10.36 -9.42 7.97
C GLU A 68 -10.03 -10.29 6.76
N GLU A 69 -11.02 -11.01 6.23
CA GLU A 69 -10.88 -11.80 5.01
C GLU A 69 -10.51 -10.95 3.81
N GLU A 70 -11.05 -9.72 3.72
CA GLU A 70 -10.73 -8.81 2.63
C GLU A 70 -9.34 -8.20 2.77
N LEU A 71 -8.89 -7.91 4.00
CA LEU A 71 -7.52 -7.47 4.24
C LEU A 71 -6.52 -8.57 3.83
N VAL A 72 -6.74 -9.82 4.25
CA VAL A 72 -5.94 -10.98 3.80
C VAL A 72 -5.98 -11.15 2.28
N PHE A 73 -7.17 -11.05 1.68
CA PHE A 73 -7.34 -11.15 0.23
C PHE A 73 -6.48 -10.12 -0.51
N LEU A 74 -6.53 -8.86 -0.09
CA LEU A 74 -5.76 -7.76 -0.69
C LEU A 74 -4.24 -7.96 -0.50
N SER A 75 -3.78 -8.39 0.68
CA SER A 75 -2.35 -8.67 0.89
C SER A 75 -1.84 -9.78 -0.03
N ARG A 76 -2.66 -10.81 -0.29
CA ARG A 76 -2.31 -11.89 -1.23
C ARG A 76 -2.23 -11.41 -2.68
N ILE A 77 -3.02 -10.41 -3.07
CA ILE A 77 -2.88 -9.76 -4.40
C ILE A 77 -1.49 -9.15 -4.52
N LEU A 78 -1.08 -8.30 -3.57
CA LEU A 78 0.23 -7.64 -3.60
C LEU A 78 1.37 -8.67 -3.66
N TYR A 79 1.27 -9.74 -2.86
CA TYR A 79 2.24 -10.84 -2.91
C TYR A 79 2.36 -11.47 -4.32
N PHE A 80 1.26 -11.69 -5.03
CA PHE A 80 1.34 -12.33 -6.34
C PHE A 80 1.71 -11.37 -7.47
N GLU A 81 1.23 -10.12 -7.42
CA GLU A 81 1.53 -9.10 -8.43
C GLU A 81 3.01 -8.70 -8.37
N GLU A 82 3.56 -8.51 -7.16
CA GLU A 82 4.93 -8.02 -6.99
C GLU A 82 5.88 -9.08 -6.41
N GLY A 83 5.45 -9.81 -5.39
CA GLY A 83 6.30 -10.72 -4.62
C GLY A 83 6.92 -11.86 -5.44
N THR A 84 6.24 -12.32 -6.50
CA THR A 84 6.79 -13.35 -7.41
C THR A 84 8.01 -12.82 -8.18
N PHE A 85 7.99 -11.55 -8.60
CA PHE A 85 9.14 -10.92 -9.25
C PHE A 85 10.28 -10.71 -8.25
N ILE A 86 9.95 -10.19 -7.07
CA ILE A 86 10.90 -9.94 -5.99
C ILE A 86 11.65 -11.22 -5.62
N GLN A 87 10.96 -12.35 -5.45
CA GLN A 87 11.59 -13.63 -5.11
C GLN A 87 12.61 -14.08 -6.15
N LYS A 88 12.32 -13.90 -7.44
CA LYS A 88 13.23 -14.27 -8.53
C LYS A 88 14.46 -13.35 -8.60
N ASN A 89 14.35 -12.11 -8.14
CA ASN A 89 15.38 -11.08 -8.30
C ASN A 89 15.93 -10.55 -6.96
N LYS A 90 15.66 -11.24 -5.84
CA LYS A 90 15.95 -10.79 -4.46
C LYS A 90 17.40 -10.39 -4.23
N GLN A 91 18.35 -10.95 -4.98
CA GLN A 91 19.78 -10.62 -4.87
C GLN A 91 20.14 -9.23 -5.42
N GLY A 92 19.30 -8.64 -6.28
CA GLY A 92 19.53 -7.33 -6.89
C GLY A 92 18.64 -6.22 -6.34
N LEU A 93 17.84 -6.49 -5.31
CA LEU A 93 16.92 -5.54 -4.70
C LEU A 93 17.27 -5.34 -3.22
N THR A 94 17.22 -4.10 -2.77
CA THR A 94 17.29 -3.76 -1.35
C THR A 94 15.95 -4.06 -0.66
N LYS A 95 15.93 -4.03 0.68
CA LYS A 95 14.67 -4.16 1.43
C LYS A 95 13.71 -3.02 1.13
N ASP A 96 14.24 -1.83 0.89
CA ASP A 96 13.45 -0.64 0.59
C ASP A 96 12.83 -0.76 -0.81
N ASP A 97 13.58 -1.24 -1.81
CA ASP A 97 13.04 -1.50 -3.17
C ASP A 97 11.89 -2.52 -3.13
N ILE A 98 12.02 -3.55 -2.29
CA ILE A 98 11.00 -4.59 -2.10
C ILE A 98 9.72 -4.00 -1.50
N GLN A 99 9.89 -3.19 -0.46
CA GLN A 99 8.77 -2.54 0.22
C GLN A 99 8.07 -1.53 -0.70
N GLU A 100 8.84 -0.68 -1.39
CA GLU A 100 8.34 0.30 -2.36
C GLU A 100 7.54 -0.38 -3.49
N GLY A 101 7.99 -1.55 -3.97
CA GLY A 101 7.25 -2.34 -4.96
C GLY A 101 5.86 -2.76 -4.49
N TYR A 102 5.73 -3.23 -3.25
CA TYR A 102 4.43 -3.59 -2.67
C TYR A 102 3.55 -2.35 -2.43
N GLU A 103 4.14 -1.27 -1.92
CA GLU A 103 3.45 0.00 -1.66
C GLU A 103 2.94 0.62 -2.96
N ALA A 104 3.67 0.48 -4.07
CA ALA A 104 3.24 0.94 -5.38
C ALA A 104 1.96 0.24 -5.88
N ILE A 105 1.86 -1.08 -5.71
CA ILE A 105 0.64 -1.83 -6.07
C ILE A 105 -0.54 -1.47 -5.14
N ALA A 106 -0.30 -1.35 -3.83
CA ALA A 106 -1.32 -0.87 -2.88
C ALA A 106 -1.80 0.55 -3.23
N SER A 107 -0.88 1.44 -3.60
CA SER A 107 -1.20 2.83 -3.96
C SER A 107 -2.09 2.88 -5.20
N VAL A 108 -1.86 2.04 -6.21
CA VAL A 108 -2.77 1.94 -7.36
C VAL A 108 -4.19 1.52 -6.95
N LEU A 109 -4.32 0.58 -6.00
CA LEU A 109 -5.64 0.18 -5.49
C LEU A 109 -6.35 1.35 -4.81
N LEU A 110 -5.65 2.06 -3.91
CA LEU A 110 -6.17 3.23 -3.21
C LEU A 110 -6.52 4.36 -4.19
N ASN A 111 -5.64 4.67 -5.13
CA ASN A 111 -5.85 5.70 -6.14
C ASN A 111 -7.08 5.42 -7.00
N ARG A 112 -7.34 4.16 -7.38
CA ARG A 112 -8.57 3.78 -8.11
C ARG A 112 -9.83 4.00 -7.27
N TYR A 113 -9.77 3.63 -5.99
CA TYR A 113 -10.85 3.86 -5.03
C TYR A 113 -11.15 5.35 -4.92
N GLU A 114 -10.13 6.14 -4.57
CA GLU A 114 -10.24 7.58 -4.42
C GLU A 114 -10.68 8.29 -5.70
N PHE A 115 -10.19 7.84 -6.86
CA PHE A 115 -10.57 8.43 -8.14
C PHE A 115 -12.08 8.32 -8.37
N ASP A 116 -12.67 7.14 -8.17
CA ASP A 116 -14.09 6.97 -8.40
C ASP A 116 -14.94 7.64 -7.31
N THR A 117 -14.51 7.62 -6.05
CA THR A 117 -15.24 8.28 -4.96
C THR A 117 -15.21 9.81 -5.09
N LYS A 118 -14.03 10.42 -5.30
CA LYS A 118 -13.87 11.88 -5.46
C LYS A 118 -14.60 12.41 -6.69
N ASN A 119 -14.66 11.64 -7.77
CA ASN A 119 -15.31 12.06 -9.01
C ASN A 119 -16.76 11.59 -9.17
N ASN A 120 -17.35 10.93 -8.16
CA ASN A 120 -18.68 10.31 -8.22
C ASN A 120 -18.86 9.47 -9.50
N SER A 121 -17.89 8.58 -9.70
CA SER A 121 -17.59 7.86 -10.91
C SER A 121 -17.65 6.34 -10.65
N HIS A 122 -17.52 5.53 -11.70
CA HIS A 122 -17.55 4.07 -11.62
C HIS A 122 -16.75 3.48 -12.78
N LYS A 123 -15.50 3.94 -12.94
CA LYS A 123 -14.58 3.47 -13.98
C LYS A 123 -13.89 2.18 -13.60
N PHE A 124 -13.63 2.00 -12.31
CA PHE A 124 -12.87 0.89 -11.77
C PHE A 124 -13.75 -0.09 -10.97
N HIS A 125 -15.06 0.16 -10.89
CA HIS A 125 -16.05 -0.79 -10.36
C HIS A 125 -17.38 -0.78 -11.12
N ARG A 126 -18.25 -1.77 -10.88
CA ARG A 126 -19.57 -1.83 -11.53
C ARG A 126 -20.54 -0.81 -10.95
N LYS A 127 -21.39 -0.22 -11.81
CA LYS A 127 -22.47 0.78 -11.51
C LYS A 127 -23.42 0.46 -10.33
N LYS A 128 -23.45 -0.75 -9.80
CA LYS A 128 -24.41 -1.19 -8.77
C LYS A 128 -23.78 -1.42 -7.38
N SER A 129 -22.47 -1.30 -7.23
CA SER A 129 -21.81 -1.44 -5.92
C SER A 129 -21.60 -0.08 -5.29
N ASN A 130 -21.88 0.04 -3.99
CA ASN A 130 -21.55 1.22 -3.17
C ASN A 130 -20.04 1.22 -2.84
N GLY A 131 -19.21 1.21 -3.89
CA GLY A 131 -17.77 0.96 -3.97
C GLY A 131 -16.97 0.87 -2.67
N SER A 132 -17.00 -0.27 -1.98
CA SER A 132 -15.99 -0.59 -0.96
C SER A 132 -14.64 -0.88 -1.62
N LEU A 133 -13.53 -0.69 -0.90
CA LEU A 133 -12.17 -0.80 -1.42
C LEU A 133 -11.92 -2.13 -2.15
N ILE A 134 -12.41 -3.24 -1.60
CA ILE A 134 -12.31 -4.58 -2.20
C ILE A 134 -12.93 -4.69 -3.59
N THR A 135 -13.92 -3.85 -3.92
CA THR A 135 -14.61 -3.90 -5.21
C THR A 135 -13.66 -3.53 -6.34
N TYR A 136 -12.71 -2.64 -6.08
CA TYR A 136 -11.68 -2.19 -7.02
C TYR A 136 -10.63 -3.27 -7.28
N ALA A 137 -10.47 -4.22 -6.35
CA ALA A 137 -9.63 -5.39 -6.53
C ALA A 137 -10.36 -6.56 -7.22
N LYS A 138 -11.64 -6.78 -6.90
CA LYS A 138 -12.46 -7.87 -7.46
C LYS A 138 -13.00 -7.57 -8.86
N PHE A 139 -12.80 -6.37 -9.39
CA PHE A 139 -13.22 -6.05 -10.75
C PHE A 139 -12.52 -6.98 -11.76
N PRO A 140 -13.23 -7.55 -12.76
CA PRO A 140 -12.62 -8.46 -13.71
C PRO A 140 -11.36 -7.86 -14.35
N TYR A 141 -10.25 -8.60 -14.31
CA TYR A 141 -8.96 -8.21 -14.86
C TYR A 141 -8.29 -6.98 -14.19
N ALA A 142 -8.75 -6.55 -13.01
CA ALA A 142 -8.02 -5.57 -12.22
C ALA A 142 -6.67 -6.11 -11.74
N PHE A 143 -6.66 -7.38 -11.34
CA PHE A 143 -5.50 -8.16 -10.92
C PHE A 143 -5.63 -9.58 -11.49
N SER A 144 -4.71 -9.99 -12.39
CA SER A 144 -4.80 -11.28 -13.07
C SER A 144 -4.54 -12.46 -12.12
N CYS A 145 -3.75 -12.23 -11.07
CA CYS A 145 -3.41 -13.25 -10.07
C CYS A 145 -4.63 -13.91 -9.44
N ILE A 146 -5.74 -13.18 -9.25
CA ILE A 146 -6.99 -13.72 -8.69
C ILE A 146 -7.53 -14.87 -9.55
N LYS A 147 -7.44 -14.74 -10.88
CA LYS A 147 -7.87 -15.77 -11.83
C LYS A 147 -6.85 -16.91 -11.94
N ASP A 148 -5.56 -16.57 -11.93
CA ASP A 148 -4.48 -17.52 -12.23
C ASP A 148 -4.06 -18.35 -11.00
N ARG A 149 -4.39 -17.88 -9.79
CA ARG A 149 -4.02 -18.46 -8.49
C ARG A 149 -5.24 -18.71 -7.59
N LYS A 150 -6.37 -19.12 -8.16
CA LYS A 150 -7.67 -19.26 -7.44
C LYS A 150 -7.60 -19.96 -6.09
N ASN A 151 -6.78 -21.01 -5.95
CA ASN A 151 -6.65 -21.76 -4.70
C ASN A 151 -6.17 -20.88 -3.53
N PHE A 152 -5.37 -19.84 -3.79
CA PHE A 152 -4.88 -18.91 -2.77
C PHE A 152 -5.90 -17.82 -2.41
N PHE A 153 -7.02 -17.75 -3.13
CA PHE A 153 -8.09 -16.78 -2.93
C PHE A 153 -9.42 -17.44 -2.53
N ASN A 154 -9.41 -18.75 -2.25
CA ASN A 154 -10.55 -19.43 -1.65
C ASN A 154 -10.63 -19.03 -0.15
N PRO A 155 -11.78 -18.53 0.34
CA PRO A 155 -11.96 -18.15 1.74
C PRO A 155 -11.59 -19.24 2.76
N GLU A 156 -11.73 -20.52 2.39
CA GLU A 156 -11.31 -21.65 3.24
C GLU A 156 -9.81 -21.65 3.56
N THR A 157 -9.01 -20.93 2.77
CA THR A 157 -7.56 -20.82 2.97
C THR A 157 -7.13 -19.60 3.78
N PHE A 158 -8.08 -18.77 4.22
CA PHE A 158 -7.78 -17.55 4.97
C PHE A 158 -7.71 -17.78 6.47
N LYS A 159 -8.09 -18.98 6.94
CA LYS A 159 -8.06 -19.36 8.33
C LYS A 159 -7.18 -20.58 8.53
N ASP A 160 -6.51 -20.66 9.69
CA ASP A 160 -5.86 -21.88 10.15
C ASP A 160 -6.87 -22.91 10.66
N ASP A 161 -6.39 -24.07 11.11
CA ASP A 161 -7.22 -25.14 11.65
C ASP A 161 -7.95 -24.74 12.96
N GLN A 162 -7.53 -23.64 13.58
CA GLN A 162 -8.11 -23.06 14.79
C GLN A 162 -9.12 -21.95 14.47
N GLY A 163 -9.28 -21.58 13.20
CA GLY A 163 -10.19 -20.54 12.74
C GLY A 163 -9.60 -19.12 12.79
N ASN A 164 -8.31 -18.96 13.13
CA ASN A 164 -7.65 -17.65 13.15
C ASN A 164 -7.27 -17.23 11.74
N MET A 165 -7.38 -15.93 11.45
CA MET A 165 -6.99 -15.37 10.16
C MET A 165 -5.49 -15.52 9.92
N VAL A 166 -5.11 -16.00 8.73
CA VAL A 166 -3.72 -16.21 8.33
C VAL A 166 -3.44 -15.64 6.94
N LEU A 167 -2.35 -14.88 6.86
CA LEU A 167 -1.90 -14.28 5.60
C LEU A 167 -1.37 -15.34 4.63
N LYS A 168 -0.59 -16.28 5.17
CA LYS A 168 0.14 -17.29 4.40
C LYS A 168 -0.72 -18.51 4.10
N HIS A 169 -0.62 -19.03 2.88
CA HIS A 169 -1.16 -20.34 2.51
C HIS A 169 -0.16 -21.12 1.65
N GLY A 170 -0.04 -22.42 1.87
CA GLY A 170 0.81 -23.32 1.09
C GLY A 170 2.29 -22.87 1.05
N LEU A 171 2.86 -22.81 -0.14
CA LEU A 171 4.28 -22.50 -0.39
C LEU A 171 4.60 -21.00 -0.42
N MET A 172 3.70 -20.15 0.06
CA MET A 172 3.99 -18.71 0.12
C MET A 172 5.16 -18.42 1.06
N ASP A 173 6.06 -17.55 0.64
CA ASP A 173 7.17 -17.09 1.48
C ASP A 173 6.64 -16.16 2.59
N SER A 174 7.00 -16.44 3.84
CA SER A 174 6.50 -15.71 5.02
C SER A 174 6.95 -14.24 5.01
N GLU A 175 8.24 -13.98 4.76
CA GLU A 175 8.78 -12.62 4.76
C GLU A 175 8.12 -11.77 3.67
N SER A 176 7.92 -12.34 2.48
CA SER A 176 7.29 -11.65 1.36
C SER A 176 5.81 -11.32 1.62
N ILE A 177 5.02 -12.24 2.18
CA ILE A 177 3.60 -11.97 2.45
C ILE A 177 3.42 -10.99 3.63
N GLU A 178 4.29 -11.05 4.63
CA GLU A 178 4.32 -10.07 5.72
C GLU A 178 4.70 -8.67 5.22
N GLY A 179 5.66 -8.57 4.30
CA GLY A 179 6.00 -7.31 3.63
C GLY A 179 4.84 -6.75 2.81
N ALA A 180 4.16 -7.60 2.03
CA ALA A 180 2.97 -7.22 1.27
C ALA A 180 1.82 -6.74 2.17
N TYR A 181 1.60 -7.42 3.30
CA TYR A 181 0.62 -7.01 4.31
C TYR A 181 0.97 -5.65 4.90
N LYS A 182 2.22 -5.47 5.35
CA LYS A 182 2.69 -4.22 5.94
C LYS A 182 2.57 -3.05 4.97
N ALA A 183 2.96 -3.24 3.71
CA ALA A 183 2.81 -2.24 2.66
C ALA A 183 1.34 -1.82 2.47
N LEU A 184 0.42 -2.79 2.40
CA LEU A 184 -1.01 -2.50 2.28
C LEU A 184 -1.50 -1.66 3.46
N VAL A 185 -1.18 -2.07 4.68
CA VAL A 185 -1.59 -1.38 5.89
C VAL A 185 -1.04 0.05 5.92
N ASN A 186 0.25 0.24 5.65
CA ASN A 186 0.90 1.55 5.64
C ASN A 186 0.30 2.50 4.59
N VAL A 187 0.01 2.01 3.39
CA VAL A 187 -0.60 2.83 2.33
C VAL A 187 -2.02 3.21 2.70
N LEU A 188 -2.84 2.26 3.15
CA LEU A 188 -4.24 2.53 3.49
C LEU A 188 -4.40 3.42 4.73
N SER A 189 -3.42 3.42 5.63
CA SER A 189 -3.39 4.32 6.78
C SER A 189 -2.77 5.69 6.51
N GLY A 190 -2.19 5.89 5.31
CA GLY A 190 -1.49 7.13 4.94
C GLY A 190 -0.11 7.29 5.58
N GLU A 191 0.47 6.21 6.11
CA GLU A 191 1.82 6.17 6.69
C GLU A 191 2.93 6.02 5.64
N ALA A 192 2.60 5.46 4.47
CA ALA A 192 3.48 5.43 3.30
C ALA A 192 3.08 6.51 2.29
N GLU A 193 4.06 7.23 1.76
CA GLU A 193 3.86 8.11 0.60
C GLU A 193 3.57 7.27 -0.65
N ASP A 194 2.72 7.76 -1.56
CA ASP A 194 2.45 7.07 -2.83
C ASP A 194 3.66 7.18 -3.77
N PRO A 195 4.43 6.09 -3.98
CA PRO A 195 5.62 6.16 -4.82
C PRO A 195 5.26 6.29 -6.30
N THR A 196 3.99 6.08 -6.69
CA THR A 196 3.53 6.05 -8.09
C THR A 196 3.05 7.40 -8.62
N ASN A 197 3.02 8.44 -7.78
CA ASN A 197 2.49 9.76 -8.09
C ASN A 197 1.03 9.73 -8.63
N GLY A 198 0.13 9.04 -7.96
CA GLY A 198 -1.29 8.99 -8.35
C GLY A 198 -1.60 8.06 -9.52
N ALA A 199 -0.79 7.02 -9.72
CA ALA A 199 -1.02 6.09 -10.82
C ALA A 199 -2.33 5.31 -10.63
N LEU A 200 -3.08 5.15 -11.73
CA LEU A 200 -4.31 4.34 -11.78
C LEU A 200 -4.10 3.04 -12.53
N PHE A 201 -3.00 2.94 -13.28
CA PHE A 201 -2.66 1.79 -14.11
C PHE A 201 -1.19 1.43 -13.93
N TYR A 202 -0.91 0.14 -14.13
CA TYR A 202 0.45 -0.34 -14.26
C TYR A 202 0.50 -1.49 -15.26
N LYS A 203 1.71 -1.80 -15.71
CA LYS A 203 1.99 -2.98 -16.54
C LYS A 203 3.36 -3.53 -16.17
N THR A 204 3.57 -4.82 -16.40
CA THR A 204 4.89 -5.42 -16.27
C THR A 204 5.83 -4.89 -17.35
N LYS A 205 7.07 -4.60 -16.97
CA LYS A 205 8.16 -4.31 -17.90
C LYS A 205 8.37 -5.56 -18.75
N LYS A 206 8.59 -5.36 -20.05
CA LYS A 206 8.91 -6.46 -20.96
C LYS A 206 10.29 -7.00 -20.61
N ILE A 207 10.35 -8.20 -20.03
CA ILE A 207 11.60 -8.93 -19.83
C ILE A 207 11.68 -10.04 -20.90
N GLY A 208 12.59 -9.89 -21.86
CA GLY A 208 12.80 -10.87 -22.94
C GLY A 208 11.59 -11.01 -23.89
N ASN A 209 11.16 -12.25 -24.14
CA ASN A 209 10.06 -12.59 -25.05
C ASN A 209 8.68 -12.65 -24.35
N GLU A 210 8.60 -12.36 -23.06
CA GLU A 210 7.33 -12.36 -22.33
C GLU A 210 6.46 -11.18 -22.80
N GLY A 211 5.15 -11.43 -22.98
CA GLY A 211 4.19 -10.42 -23.40
C GLY A 211 3.98 -9.37 -22.32
N VAL A 212 3.68 -8.13 -22.73
CA VAL A 212 3.29 -7.07 -21.80
C VAL A 212 1.87 -7.33 -21.32
N VAL A 213 1.68 -7.56 -20.02
CA VAL A 213 0.33 -7.67 -19.42
C VAL A 213 -0.04 -6.29 -18.89
N TRP A 214 -1.16 -5.76 -19.38
CA TRP A 214 -1.75 -4.51 -18.88
C TRP A 214 -2.70 -4.83 -17.73
N HIS A 215 -2.53 -4.15 -16.60
CA HIS A 215 -3.42 -4.27 -15.45
C HIS A 215 -4.28 -3.00 -15.34
N GLY A 216 -5.54 -3.12 -15.76
CA GLY A 216 -6.55 -2.05 -15.79
C GLY A 216 -7.08 -1.68 -17.19
N THR A 217 -8.17 -0.92 -17.24
CA THR A 217 -8.92 -0.56 -18.46
C THR A 217 -8.30 0.58 -19.28
N GLU A 218 -8.66 0.69 -20.57
CA GLU A 218 -8.14 1.73 -21.48
C GLU A 218 -8.62 3.15 -21.13
N ALA A 219 -8.11 4.15 -21.86
CA ALA A 219 -8.53 5.54 -21.80
C ALA A 219 -10.05 5.69 -21.69
N PHE A 220 -10.52 6.32 -20.62
CA PHE A 220 -11.93 6.52 -20.34
C PHE A 220 -12.30 8.00 -20.40
N TRP A 221 -13.60 8.28 -20.33
CA TRP A 221 -14.10 9.66 -20.29
C TRP A 221 -14.54 10.02 -18.89
N LEU A 222 -14.11 11.16 -18.38
CA LEU A 222 -14.59 11.73 -17.13
C LEU A 222 -15.22 13.09 -17.42
N ASN A 223 -16.45 13.33 -16.94
CA ASN A 223 -17.16 14.61 -17.16
C ASN A 223 -17.16 15.08 -18.62
N ARG A 224 -17.38 14.14 -19.55
CA ARG A 224 -17.34 14.35 -21.02
C ARG A 224 -15.98 14.81 -21.58
N LYS A 225 -14.90 14.66 -20.82
CA LYS A 225 -13.53 14.88 -21.28
C LYS A 225 -12.81 13.54 -21.46
N PRO A 226 -12.04 13.36 -22.56
CA PRO A 226 -11.23 12.17 -22.72
C PRO A 226 -10.05 12.22 -21.74
N CYS A 227 -9.80 11.09 -21.08
CA CYS A 227 -8.68 10.94 -20.18
C CYS A 227 -7.59 10.10 -20.84
N LYS A 228 -6.36 10.64 -20.87
CA LYS A 228 -5.19 9.98 -21.44
C LYS A 228 -4.30 9.43 -20.34
N ARG A 229 -3.73 8.26 -20.58
CA ARG A 229 -2.69 7.69 -19.71
C ARG A 229 -1.38 8.39 -20.02
N GLU A 230 -0.70 8.80 -18.99
CA GLU A 230 0.63 9.38 -19.05
C GLU A 230 1.54 8.54 -18.17
N TRP A 231 2.79 8.31 -18.63
CA TRP A 231 3.76 7.58 -17.83
C TRP A 231 4.11 8.41 -16.59
N SER A 232 4.13 7.77 -15.43
CA SER A 232 4.54 8.37 -14.16
C SER A 232 5.99 8.00 -13.86
N ASN A 233 6.22 6.73 -13.55
CA ASN A 233 7.53 6.21 -13.19
C ASN A 233 7.61 4.68 -13.33
N ASP A 234 8.81 4.18 -13.06
CA ASP A 234 9.16 2.77 -13.12
C ASP A 234 9.63 2.32 -11.73
N ILE A 235 8.92 1.39 -11.10
CA ILE A 235 9.29 0.80 -9.80
C ILE A 235 9.40 -0.69 -9.99
N THR A 236 10.51 -1.29 -9.51
CA THR A 236 10.82 -2.71 -9.67
C THR A 236 10.57 -3.22 -11.11
N ASN A 237 9.62 -4.13 -11.31
CA ASN A 237 9.23 -4.70 -12.59
C ASN A 237 8.04 -4.01 -13.26
N HIS A 238 7.53 -2.92 -12.71
CA HIS A 238 6.31 -2.29 -13.18
C HIS A 238 6.58 -0.90 -13.75
N GLN A 239 5.80 -0.54 -14.76
CA GLN A 239 5.67 0.83 -15.26
C GLN A 239 4.30 1.35 -14.88
N TYR A 240 4.25 2.51 -14.24
CA TYR A 240 3.04 3.10 -13.68
C TYR A 240 2.56 4.29 -14.52
N TYR A 241 1.26 4.50 -14.55
CA TYR A 241 0.62 5.51 -15.36
C TYR A 241 -0.50 6.22 -14.61
N HIS A 242 -0.37 7.54 -14.47
CA HIS A 242 -1.46 8.42 -14.04
C HIS A 242 -2.35 8.78 -15.24
N VAL A 243 -3.39 9.54 -14.95
CA VAL A 243 -4.39 9.93 -15.94
C VAL A 243 -4.56 11.43 -15.96
N ASN A 244 -4.46 12.01 -17.15
CA ASN A 244 -4.77 13.40 -17.39
C ASN A 244 -6.09 13.51 -18.17
N CYS A 245 -7.11 14.08 -17.53
CA CYS A 245 -8.43 14.29 -18.09
C CYS A 245 -8.60 15.72 -18.63
N GLY A 246 -7.73 16.14 -19.56
CA GLY A 246 -7.88 17.39 -20.32
C GLY A 246 -8.17 18.61 -19.44
N VAL A 247 -7.18 19.03 -18.66
CA VAL A 247 -7.15 20.38 -18.12
C VAL A 247 -6.50 21.24 -19.21
N GLU A 248 -7.27 22.11 -19.85
CA GLU A 248 -6.71 23.25 -20.57
C GLU A 248 -6.32 24.32 -19.56
#